data_AF-A0A1I3Z935-F1
#
_entry.id   AF-A0A1I3Z935-F1
#
_cell.length_a   1.000
_cell.length_b   1.000
_cell.length_c   1.000
_cell.angle_alpha   90.00
_cell.angle_beta   90.00
_cell.angle_gamma   90.00
#
_symmetry.space_group_name_H-M   'P 1'
#
loop_
_entity.id
_entity.type
_entity.pdbx_description
1 polymer ?
#
loop_
_entity_poly.entity_id
_entity_poly.type
_entity_poly.pdbx_seq_one_letter_code
_entity_poly.pdbx_strand_id
1 'polypeptide(L)'
;MGNLVHAEPAELLAVIRLRRGVVGECRRVSHIVPLPATGPIPTELVALCGATILPSQAEVLDGIAGMPCEACLARQARRASLQLR
;
A
#
# COMPACT_ATOMS: atom_id res chain seq x y z
N MET A 1 -36.09 12.98 6.53
CA MET A 1 -34.73 13.28 7.02
C MET A 1 -33.89 12.03 6.81
N GLY A 2 -33.10 11.97 5.73
CA GLY A 2 -32.25 10.82 5.45
C GLY A 2 -30.97 10.89 6.27
N ASN A 3 -30.69 9.84 7.02
CA ASN A 3 -29.47 9.67 7.79
C ASN A 3 -28.31 9.44 6.81
N LEU A 4 -27.42 10.43 6.68
CA LEU A 4 -26.14 10.27 6.01
C LEU A 4 -25.28 9.33 6.85
N VAL A 5 -25.16 8.07 6.42
CA VAL A 5 -24.19 7.14 6.98
C VAL A 5 -22.84 7.47 6.35
N HIS A 6 -21.97 8.15 7.09
CA HIS A 6 -20.56 8.24 6.75
C HIS A 6 -19.93 6.87 7.03
N ALA A 7 -19.75 6.06 6.00
CA ALA A 7 -18.98 4.82 6.11
C ALA A 7 -17.50 5.20 6.11
N GLU A 8 -16.85 5.13 7.28
CA GLU A 8 -15.41 5.28 7.38
C GLU A 8 -14.72 4.19 6.54
N PRO A 9 -13.65 4.51 5.79
CA PRO A 9 -12.97 3.53 4.97
C PRO A 9 -12.42 2.42 5.87
N ALA A 10 -12.68 1.15 5.54
CA ALA A 10 -12.16 0.02 6.29
C ALA A 10 -10.63 -0.12 6.17
N GLU A 11 -10.04 0.47 5.12
CA GLU A 11 -8.65 0.28 4.72
C GLU A 11 -8.05 1.59 4.20
N LEU A 12 -6.80 1.86 4.56
CA LEU A 12 -5.95 2.94 4.04
C LEU A 12 -4.87 2.35 3.14
N LEU A 13 -4.34 3.15 2.21
CA LEU A 13 -3.24 2.74 1.34
C LEU A 13 -1.95 3.43 1.77
N ALA A 14 -0.94 2.63 2.12
CA ALA A 14 0.41 3.09 2.35
C ALA A 14 1.27 2.84 1.10
N VAL A 15 2.10 3.82 0.74
CA VAL A 15 3.20 3.60 -0.20
C VAL A 15 4.46 3.35 0.60
N ILE A 16 5.10 2.21 0.37
CA ILE A 16 6.33 1.85 1.08
C ILE A 16 7.44 1.50 0.10
N ARG A 17 8.68 1.58 0.55
CA ARG A 17 9.85 1.07 -0.17
C ARG A 17 10.74 0.29 0.78
N LEU A 18 11.34 -0.79 0.31
CA LEU A 18 12.32 -1.51 1.13
C LEU A 18 13.53 -0.62 1.44
N ARG A 19 14.01 -0.65 2.68
CA ARG A 19 15.20 0.07 3.12
C ARG A 19 16.44 -0.40 2.35
N ARG A 20 17.45 0.46 2.27
CA ARG A 20 18.74 0.10 1.66
C ARG A 20 19.32 -1.10 2.42
N GLY A 21 19.91 -2.05 1.69
CA GLY A 21 20.49 -3.27 2.27
C GLY A 21 19.52 -4.43 2.48
N VAL A 22 18.20 -4.22 2.31
CA VAL A 22 17.22 -5.34 2.37
C VAL A 22 17.17 -6.10 1.05
N VAL A 23 17.21 -5.37 -0.08
CA VAL A 23 17.27 -5.92 -1.44
C VAL A 23 18.28 -5.12 -2.27
N GLY A 24 18.72 -5.68 -3.39
CA GLY A 24 19.52 -4.94 -4.37
C GLY A 24 18.76 -3.75 -4.96
N GLU A 25 19.46 -2.69 -5.37
CA GLU A 25 18.85 -1.42 -5.80
C GLU A 25 17.87 -1.60 -6.98
N CYS A 26 18.17 -2.50 -7.93
CA CYS A 26 17.27 -2.80 -9.06
C CYS A 26 15.91 -3.38 -8.64
N ARG A 27 15.79 -3.88 -7.41
CA ARG A 27 14.55 -4.43 -6.84
C ARG A 27 13.92 -3.49 -5.81
N ARG A 28 14.53 -2.32 -5.58
CA ARG A 28 14.13 -1.36 -4.55
C ARG A 28 12.99 -0.45 -5.05
N VAL A 29 11.90 -1.10 -5.45
CA VAL A 29 10.70 -0.45 -5.97
C VAL A 29 9.76 -0.02 -4.85
N SER A 30 8.85 0.92 -5.15
CA SER A 30 7.77 1.28 -4.24
C SER A 30 6.59 0.31 -4.36
N HIS A 31 6.06 -0.13 -3.22
CA HIS A 31 4.92 -1.03 -3.10
C HIS A 31 3.73 -0.28 -2.51
N ILE A 32 2.53 -0.67 -2.93
CA ILE A 32 1.27 -0.19 -2.35
C ILE A 32 0.80 -1.29 -1.41
N VAL A 33 0.65 -0.94 -0.13
CA VAL A 33 0.24 -1.84 0.95
C VAL A 33 -1.07 -1.33 1.51
N PRO A 34 -2.13 -2.14 1.47
CA PRO A 34 -3.32 -1.82 2.21
C PRO A 34 -3.14 -2.09 3.70
N LEU A 35 -3.60 -1.15 4.53
CA LEU A 35 -3.52 -1.19 5.98
C LEU A 35 -4.92 -1.02 6.57
N PRO A 36 -5.22 -1.66 7.71
CA PRO A 36 -6.47 -1.39 8.41
C PRO A 36 -6.53 0.11 8.78
N ALA A 37 -7.67 0.75 8.55
CA ALA A 37 -7.84 2.18 8.87
C ALA A 37 -7.84 2.46 10.38
N THR A 38 -8.10 1.44 11.19
CA THR A 38 -8.08 1.51 12.66
C THR A 38 -7.35 0.31 13.24
N GLY A 39 -6.77 0.48 14.42
CA GLY A 39 -6.04 -0.58 15.13
C GLY A 39 -4.53 -0.58 14.87
N PRO A 40 -3.82 -1.60 15.38
CA PRO A 40 -2.37 -1.68 15.27
C PRO A 40 -1.91 -1.98 13.84
N ILE A 41 -0.71 -1.51 13.51
CA ILE A 41 -0.05 -1.87 12.25
C ILE A 41 0.27 -3.38 12.27
N PRO A 42 -0.09 -4.15 11.22
CA PRO A 42 0.25 -5.57 11.14
C PRO A 42 1.75 -5.82 11.23
N THR A 43 2.13 -6.95 11.84
CA THR A 43 3.53 -7.41 11.91
C THR A 43 4.10 -7.79 10.55
N GLU A 44 3.22 -8.08 9.59
CA GLU A 44 3.55 -8.41 8.21
C GLU A 44 2.70 -7.55 7.26
N LEU A 45 3.38 -6.82 6.38
CA LEU A 45 2.75 -5.95 5.40
C LEU A 45 2.64 -6.70 4.07
N VAL A 46 1.43 -6.97 3.62
CA VAL A 46 1.19 -7.63 2.33
C VAL A 46 0.91 -6.58 1.28
N ALA A 47 1.85 -6.38 0.36
CA ALA A 47 1.67 -5.49 -0.77
C ALA A 47 0.63 -6.05 -1.75
N LEU A 48 0.03 -5.18 -2.56
CA LEU A 48 -0.92 -5.60 -3.60
C LEU A 48 -0.34 -6.62 -4.59
N CYS A 49 0.98 -6.58 -4.84
CA CYS A 49 1.65 -7.57 -5.66
C CYS A 49 1.82 -8.95 -5.00
N GLY A 50 1.48 -9.09 -3.72
CA GLY A 50 1.65 -10.31 -2.91
C GLY A 50 2.95 -10.39 -2.13
N ALA A 51 3.85 -9.40 -2.26
CA ALA A 51 5.08 -9.37 -1.47
C ALA A 51 4.76 -9.19 0.02
N THR A 52 5.35 -10.04 0.86
CA THR A 52 5.31 -9.90 2.32
C THR A 52 6.53 -9.12 2.78
N ILE A 53 6.31 -8.04 3.51
CA ILE A 53 7.33 -7.08 3.91
C ILE A 53 7.21 -6.83 5.41
N LEU A 54 8.31 -6.91 6.15
CA LEU A 54 8.28 -6.54 7.56
C LEU A 54 8.25 -5.01 7.71
N PRO A 55 7.49 -4.44 8.64
CA PRO A 55 7.49 -3.00 8.89
C PRO A 55 8.89 -2.42 9.13
N SER A 56 9.77 -3.19 9.79
CA SER A 56 11.17 -2.80 10.05
C SER A 56 12.04 -2.73 8.79
N GLN A 57 11.66 -3.42 7.73
CA GLN A 57 12.38 -3.47 6.46
C GLN A 57 11.96 -2.36 5.50
N ALA A 58 10.93 -1.59 5.84
CA ALA A 58 10.34 -0.59 4.96
C ALA A 58 10.54 0.84 5.47
N GLU A 59 10.53 1.77 4.53
CA GLU A 59 10.26 3.19 4.77
C GLU A 59 8.90 3.53 4.14
N VAL A 60 8.13 4.36 4.83
CA VAL A 60 6.86 4.91 4.31
C VAL A 60 7.18 6.13 3.47
N LEU A 61 6.52 6.25 2.32
CA LEU A 61 6.66 7.37 1.40
C LEU A 61 5.36 8.17 1.38
N ASP A 62 5.45 9.49 1.20
CA ASP A 62 4.28 10.38 1.04
C ASP A 62 3.53 10.15 -0.28
N GLY A 63 4.13 9.38 -1.19
CA GLY A 63 3.56 9.00 -2.48
C GLY A 63 4.48 8.07 -3.26
N ILE A 64 4.06 7.70 -4.47
CA ILE A 64 4.89 6.91 -5.37
C ILE A 64 6.15 7.71 -5.73
N ALA A 65 7.31 7.19 -5.35
CA ALA A 65 8.61 7.79 -5.64
C ALA A 65 9.61 6.71 -6.08
N GLY A 66 10.49 7.07 -7.03
CA GLY A 66 11.36 6.12 -7.72
C GLY A 66 10.59 5.18 -8.65
N MET A 67 11.11 3.99 -8.90
CA MET A 67 10.42 2.98 -9.71
C MET A 67 9.30 2.33 -8.90
N PRO A 68 8.04 2.34 -9.36
CA PRO A 68 6.96 1.61 -8.71
C PRO A 68 6.99 0.13 -9.05
N CYS A 69 6.48 -0.69 -8.15
CA CYS A 69 6.10 -2.06 -8.48
C CYS A 69 4.93 -2.03 -9.46
N GLU A 70 5.18 -2.41 -10.71
CA GLU A 70 4.17 -2.40 -11.78
C GLU A 70 2.90 -3.19 -11.42
N ALA A 71 3.07 -4.34 -10.77
CA ALA A 71 1.94 -5.16 -10.32
C ALA A 71 1.10 -4.45 -9.25
N CYS A 72 1.72 -3.71 -8.33
CA CYS A 72 0.98 -2.89 -7.35
C CYS A 72 0.20 -1.79 -8.06
N LEU A 73 0.84 -1.09 -9.00
CA LEU A 73 0.22 0.01 -9.75
C LEU A 73 -0.99 -0.47 -10.58
N ALA A 74 -0.84 -1.57 -11.32
CA ALA A 74 -1.91 -2.15 -12.11
C ALA A 74 -3.11 -2.58 -11.26
N ARG A 75 -2.86 -3.22 -10.10
CA ARG A 75 -3.91 -3.64 -9.17
C ARG A 75 -4.59 -2.44 -8.51
N GLN A 76 -3.85 -1.40 -8.16
CA GLN A 76 -4.42 -0.18 -7.61
C GLN A 76 -5.29 0.55 -8.64
N ALA A 77 -4.84 0.66 -9.89
CA ALA A 77 -5.64 1.26 -10.97
C ALA A 77 -6.96 0.50 -11.18
N ARG A 78 -6.92 -0.84 -11.10
CA ARG A 78 -8.13 -1.68 -11.13
C ARG A 78 -9.05 -1.41 -9.93
N ARG A 79 -8.52 -1.31 -8.71
CA ARG A 79 -9.32 -0.96 -7.52
C ARG A 79 -9.98 0.41 -7.66
N ALA A 80 -9.22 1.42 -8.07
CA ALA A 80 -9.72 2.78 -8.26
C ALA A 80 -10.83 2.86 -9.33
N SER A 81 -10.68 2.15 -10.45
CA SER A 81 -11.71 2.14 -11.51
C SER A 81 -13.01 1.43 -11.11
N LEU A 82 -12.95 0.51 -10.13
CA LEU A 82 -14.17 -0.10 -9.56
C LEU A 82 -14.88 0.82 -8.57
N GLN A 83 -14.14 1.69 -7.86
CA GLN A 83 -14.72 2.66 -6.92
C GLN A 83 -15.40 3.85 -7.60
N LEU A 84 -15.06 4.11 -8.87
CA LEU A 84 -15.66 5.17 -9.69
C LEU A 84 -16.93 4.72 -10.43
N ARG A 85 -17.31 3.46 -10.33
CA ARG A 85 -18.52 2.89 -10.93
C ARG A 85 -19.62 2.80 -9.89
#